data_AF-A0A6J6EBS1-F1
#
_entry.id   AF-A0A6J6EBS1-F1
#
_cell.length_a   1.000
_cell.length_b   1.000
_cell.length_c   1.000
_cell.angle_alpha   90.00
_cell.angle_beta   90.00
_cell.angle_gamma   90.00
#
_symmetry.space_group_name_H-M   'P 1'
#
loop_
_entity.id
_entity.type
_entity.pdbx_description
1 polymer ?
#
loop_
_entity_poly.entity_id
_entity_poly.type
_entity_poly.pdbx_seq_one_letter_code
_entity_poly.pdbx_strand_id
1 'polypeptide(L)'
;MHTRTKKSAPPVRWRVAVVELHGDLPRRHPDLANVKVSLTVKDPARIADHRDDLAPKRVFVDRKDAAKVRDSLIRRLRDRGYTVNGNLEVYSLYVIELESSAAPDHRGYLYVGQTAIDPALRVEQHRTGHWLRGKPAHSRTAHRLFVRRRPDMEPTRVYFSREEGMRAESRLRRRLEARGYRVEGGTERLNEI
;
A
#
# COMPACT_ATOMS: atom_id res chain seq x y z
N MET A 1 54.16 -1.84 -37.86
CA MET A 1 52.99 -2.40 -37.15
C MET A 1 52.26 -1.26 -36.44
N HIS A 2 51.12 -0.80 -36.95
CA HIS A 2 50.31 0.21 -36.28
C HIS A 2 49.18 -0.48 -35.52
N THR A 3 49.35 -0.70 -34.22
CA THR A 3 48.29 -1.21 -33.33
C THR A 3 47.27 -0.10 -33.11
N ARG A 4 46.13 -0.23 -33.81
CA ARG A 4 44.98 0.66 -33.68
C ARG A 4 44.26 0.35 -32.36
N THR A 5 44.53 1.13 -31.31
CA THR A 5 43.83 1.05 -30.03
C THR A 5 42.36 1.43 -30.24
N LYS A 6 41.45 0.45 -30.10
CA LYS A 6 40.00 0.69 -30.02
C LYS A 6 39.73 1.53 -28.76
N LYS A 7 39.42 2.82 -28.93
CA LYS A 7 38.79 3.62 -27.86
C LYS A 7 37.46 2.96 -27.49
N SER A 8 37.38 2.32 -26.32
CA SER A 8 36.11 1.82 -25.79
C SER A 8 35.18 3.00 -25.50
N ALA A 9 33.90 2.88 -25.87
CA ALA A 9 32.91 3.89 -25.52
C ALA A 9 32.91 4.15 -24.00
N PRO A 10 32.68 5.40 -23.55
CA PRO A 10 32.62 5.70 -22.13
C PRO A 10 31.53 4.85 -21.45
N PRO A 11 31.76 4.41 -20.21
CA PRO A 11 30.80 3.55 -19.52
C PRO A 11 29.47 4.28 -19.34
N VAL A 12 28.37 3.58 -19.65
CA VAL A 12 27.01 4.10 -19.48
C VAL A 12 26.77 4.40 -18.01
N ARG A 13 26.29 5.62 -17.72
CA ARG A 13 25.98 6.08 -16.37
C ARG A 13 24.48 6.11 -16.17
N TRP A 14 23.97 5.16 -15.39
CA TRP A 14 22.57 5.07 -14.99
C TRP A 14 22.26 5.96 -13.82
N ARG A 15 21.06 6.55 -13.82
CA ARG A 15 20.51 7.38 -12.75
C ARG A 15 19.04 7.02 -12.55
N VAL A 16 18.51 7.37 -11.38
CA VAL A 16 17.07 7.28 -11.10
C VAL A 16 16.48 8.68 -11.26
N ALA A 17 15.54 8.84 -12.19
CA ALA A 17 14.81 10.09 -12.39
C ALA A 17 13.42 10.00 -11.73
N VAL A 18 13.00 11.11 -11.13
CA VAL A 18 11.66 11.33 -10.56
C VAL A 18 11.07 12.53 -11.27
N VAL A 19 10.02 12.34 -12.04
CA VAL A 19 9.38 13.43 -12.81
C VAL A 19 8.00 13.64 -12.25
N GLU A 20 7.67 14.88 -11.89
CA GLU A 20 6.30 15.23 -11.52
C GLU A 20 5.38 15.17 -12.74
N LEU A 21 4.20 14.59 -12.57
CA LEU A 21 3.17 14.49 -13.59
C LEU A 21 2.06 15.48 -13.25
N HIS A 22 1.84 16.42 -14.16
CA HIS A 22 0.83 17.46 -14.03
C HIS A 22 -0.51 17.05 -14.67
N GLY A 23 -1.55 17.81 -14.33
CA GLY A 23 -2.92 17.61 -14.82
C GLY A 23 -3.87 17.02 -13.77
N ASP A 24 -5.11 16.82 -14.18
CA ASP A 24 -6.17 16.22 -13.36
C ASP A 24 -6.04 14.69 -13.32
N LEU A 25 -4.95 14.24 -12.69
CA LEU A 25 -4.65 12.83 -12.50
C LEU A 25 -5.12 12.38 -11.11
N PRO A 26 -5.70 11.18 -10.97
CA PRO A 26 -6.10 10.65 -9.68
C PRO A 26 -4.90 10.56 -8.72
N ARG A 27 -5.15 10.82 -7.44
CA ARG A 27 -4.10 10.87 -6.39
C ARG A 27 -4.46 9.98 -5.20
N ARG A 28 -3.43 9.38 -4.60
CA ARG A 28 -3.57 8.65 -3.33
C ARG A 28 -3.74 9.61 -2.15
N HIS A 29 -2.99 10.70 -2.16
CA HIS A 29 -3.12 11.81 -1.22
C HIS A 29 -3.33 13.10 -2.02
N PRO A 30 -4.37 13.90 -1.76
CA PRO A 30 -4.71 15.08 -2.57
C PRO A 30 -3.55 16.10 -2.63
N ASP A 31 -2.89 16.31 -1.50
CA ASP A 31 -1.80 17.29 -1.37
C ASP A 31 -0.43 16.79 -1.86
N LEU A 32 -0.31 15.54 -2.33
CA LEU A 32 0.96 15.00 -2.84
C LEU A 32 0.92 14.81 -4.34
N ALA A 33 2.06 15.05 -4.98
CA ALA A 33 2.20 14.98 -6.43
C ALA A 33 2.05 13.55 -6.98
N ASN A 34 1.61 13.47 -8.24
CA ASN A 34 1.83 12.29 -9.07
C ASN A 34 3.26 12.31 -9.57
N VAL A 35 4.00 11.20 -9.42
CA VAL A 35 5.40 11.13 -9.87
C VAL A 35 5.67 9.88 -10.68
N LYS A 36 6.48 10.04 -11.74
CA LYS A 36 7.05 8.96 -12.51
C LYS A 36 8.49 8.71 -12.05
N VAL A 37 8.74 7.51 -11.54
CA VAL A 37 10.07 7.06 -11.12
C VAL A 37 10.61 6.05 -12.12
N SER A 38 11.75 6.36 -12.73
CA SER A 38 12.32 5.58 -13.83
C SER A 38 13.85 5.58 -13.83
N LEU A 39 14.45 4.70 -14.63
CA LEU A 39 15.88 4.74 -14.91
C LEU A 39 16.15 5.60 -16.14
N THR A 40 17.24 6.35 -16.11
CA THR A 40 17.69 7.17 -17.24
C THR A 40 19.21 7.15 -17.35
N VAL A 41 19.71 7.37 -18.57
CA VAL A 41 21.13 7.67 -18.83
C VAL A 41 21.35 9.17 -19.08
N LYS A 42 20.26 9.92 -19.29
CA LYS A 42 20.30 11.38 -19.43
C LYS A 42 20.64 12.03 -18.10
N ASP A 43 21.19 13.23 -18.18
CA ASP A 43 21.34 14.10 -17.03
C ASP A 43 19.93 14.51 -16.51
N PRO A 44 19.58 14.24 -15.25
CA PRO A 44 18.28 14.58 -14.71
C PRO A 44 18.00 16.09 -14.71
N ALA A 45 19.03 16.93 -14.64
CA ALA A 45 18.90 18.38 -14.75
C ALA A 45 18.35 18.85 -16.13
N ARG A 46 18.36 17.96 -17.13
CA ARG A 46 17.80 18.22 -18.48
C ARG A 46 16.42 17.61 -18.68
N ILE A 47 15.83 17.05 -17.63
CA ILE A 47 14.49 16.45 -17.67
C ILE A 47 13.53 17.50 -17.10
N ALA A 48 12.55 17.91 -17.91
CA ALA A 48 11.50 18.81 -17.44
C ALA A 48 10.76 18.21 -16.24
N ASP A 49 10.34 19.07 -15.31
CA ASP A 49 9.59 18.68 -14.10
C ASP A 49 10.31 17.64 -13.23
N HIS A 50 11.66 17.60 -13.31
CA HIS A 50 12.44 16.71 -12.46
C HIS A 50 12.38 17.17 -11.00
N ARG A 51 12.10 16.22 -10.10
CA ARG A 51 12.04 16.42 -8.65
C ARG A 51 13.35 16.00 -8.00
N ASP A 52 14.34 16.90 -8.05
CA ASP A 52 15.66 16.70 -7.43
C ASP A 52 15.58 16.49 -5.91
N ASP A 53 14.54 17.02 -5.25
CA ASP A 53 14.27 16.84 -3.82
C ASP A 53 13.86 15.40 -3.46
N LEU A 54 13.31 14.65 -4.41
CA LEU A 54 12.87 13.27 -4.23
C LEU A 54 13.87 12.24 -4.81
N ALA A 55 14.64 12.65 -5.82
CA ALA A 55 15.53 11.77 -6.55
C ALA A 55 16.86 11.52 -5.81
N PRO A 56 17.42 10.29 -5.86
CA PRO A 56 18.73 10.03 -5.32
C PRO A 56 19.80 10.68 -6.21
N LYS A 57 20.75 11.41 -5.61
CA LYS A 57 21.86 12.05 -6.33
C LYS A 57 22.94 11.08 -6.84
N ARG A 58 22.79 9.77 -6.56
CA ARG A 58 23.77 8.74 -6.90
C ARG A 58 23.71 8.37 -8.38
N VAL A 59 24.89 8.16 -8.97
CA VAL A 59 25.08 7.62 -10.32
C VAL A 59 25.57 6.17 -10.22
N PHE A 60 25.10 5.32 -11.12
CA PHE A 60 25.37 3.89 -11.12
C PHE A 60 26.01 3.47 -12.44
N VAL A 61 27.01 2.59 -12.37
CA VAL A 61 27.60 1.95 -13.55
C VAL A 61 26.80 0.71 -13.93
N ASP A 62 26.32 -0.05 -12.94
CA ASP A 62 25.43 -1.20 -13.15
C ASP A 62 23.95 -0.77 -13.13
N ARG A 63 23.24 -1.15 -14.20
CA ARG A 63 21.79 -0.97 -14.33
C ARG A 63 21.01 -1.72 -13.24
N LYS A 64 21.48 -2.90 -12.80
CA LYS A 64 20.79 -3.72 -11.79
C LYS A 64 20.78 -3.01 -10.44
N ASP A 65 21.89 -2.40 -10.05
CA ASP A 65 21.96 -1.64 -8.80
C ASP A 65 21.12 -0.36 -8.87
N ALA A 66 21.12 0.33 -10.01
CA ALA A 66 20.20 1.45 -10.23
C ALA A 66 18.73 1.03 -10.10
N ALA A 67 18.37 -0.15 -10.63
CA ALA A 67 17.02 -0.71 -10.53
C ALA A 67 16.62 -1.01 -9.08
N LYS A 68 17.52 -1.59 -8.27
CA LYS A 68 17.26 -1.83 -6.83
C LYS A 68 16.96 -0.51 -6.09
N VAL A 69 17.75 0.53 -6.36
CA VAL A 69 17.54 1.85 -5.75
C VAL A 69 16.24 2.49 -6.23
N ARG A 70 15.92 2.38 -7.52
CA ARG A 70 14.63 2.82 -8.08
C ARG A 70 13.46 2.12 -7.37
N ASP A 71 13.51 0.80 -7.21
CA ASP A 71 12.41 0.03 -6.62
C ASP A 71 12.24 0.33 -5.13
N SER A 72 13.35 0.54 -4.41
CA SER A 72 13.33 1.04 -3.03
C SER A 72 12.72 2.44 -2.93
N LEU A 73 13.07 3.35 -3.85
CA LEU A 73 12.50 4.70 -3.91
C LEU A 73 11.01 4.67 -4.19
N ILE A 74 10.55 3.86 -5.15
CA ILE A 74 9.13 3.67 -5.46
C ILE A 74 8.37 3.26 -4.20
N ARG A 75 8.86 2.25 -3.47
CA ARG A 75 8.23 1.78 -2.22
C ARG A 75 8.15 2.90 -1.18
N ARG A 76 9.28 3.55 -0.88
CA ARG A 76 9.34 4.64 0.12
C ARG A 76 8.45 5.83 -0.23
N LEU A 77 8.39 6.24 -1.50
CA LEU A 77 7.51 7.33 -1.93
C LEU A 77 6.03 6.91 -1.81
N ARG A 78 5.71 5.67 -2.18
CA ARG A 78 4.36 5.12 -1.96
C ARG A 78 4.01 5.09 -0.47
N ASP A 79 4.89 4.63 0.40
CA ASP A 79 4.62 4.58 1.85
C ASP A 79 4.40 5.98 2.45
N ARG A 80 4.96 7.02 1.83
CA ARG A 80 4.75 8.44 2.18
C ARG A 80 3.48 9.06 1.58
N GLY A 81 2.72 8.32 0.78
CA GLY A 81 1.45 8.77 0.18
C GLY A 81 1.54 9.31 -1.24
N TYR A 82 2.72 9.36 -1.87
CA TYR A 82 2.82 9.75 -3.28
C TYR A 82 2.11 8.73 -4.18
N THR A 83 1.48 9.22 -5.24
CA THR A 83 1.08 8.37 -6.37
C THR A 83 2.29 8.17 -7.27
N VAL A 84 2.81 6.94 -7.29
CA VAL A 84 4.03 6.61 -8.03
C VAL A 84 3.68 5.72 -9.20
N ASN A 85 4.06 6.13 -10.42
CA ASN A 85 3.84 5.38 -11.66
C ASN A 85 2.36 4.96 -11.85
N GLY A 86 1.43 5.84 -11.47
CA GLY A 86 -0.02 5.60 -11.59
C GLY A 86 -0.60 4.57 -10.61
N ASN A 87 0.16 4.09 -9.63
CA ASN A 87 -0.36 3.19 -8.62
C ASN A 87 -1.26 3.98 -7.64
N LEU A 88 -2.55 3.65 -7.60
CA LEU A 88 -3.54 4.29 -6.72
C LEU A 88 -3.89 3.45 -5.47
N GLU A 89 -3.18 2.35 -5.26
CA GLU A 89 -3.51 1.40 -4.19
C GLU A 89 -3.36 2.07 -2.81
N VAL A 90 -4.46 2.13 -2.07
CA VAL A 90 -4.52 2.56 -0.68
C VAL A 90 -5.28 1.50 0.12
N TYR A 91 -5.04 1.45 1.41
CA TYR A 91 -5.68 0.50 2.31
C TYR A 91 -6.70 1.22 3.17
N SER A 92 -7.86 0.60 3.37
CA SER A 92 -8.91 1.07 4.28
C SER A 92 -9.27 -0.05 5.25
N LEU A 93 -9.72 0.31 6.45
CA LEU A 93 -10.25 -0.65 7.40
C LEU A 93 -11.77 -0.80 7.23
N TYR A 94 -12.29 -1.97 7.58
CA TYR A 94 -13.72 -2.23 7.65
C TYR A 94 -14.07 -3.01 8.92
N VAL A 95 -15.31 -2.88 9.35
CA VAL A 95 -15.85 -3.59 10.52
C VAL A 95 -17.12 -4.33 10.12
N ILE A 96 -17.18 -5.61 10.47
CA ILE A 96 -18.36 -6.47 10.31
C ILE A 96 -18.87 -6.84 11.70
N GLU A 97 -20.16 -6.65 11.92
CA GLU A 97 -20.88 -7.20 13.06
C GLU A 97 -21.11 -8.70 12.85
N LEU A 98 -20.77 -9.48 13.87
CA LEU A 98 -20.94 -10.92 13.89
C LEU A 98 -22.03 -11.34 14.88
N GLU A 99 -22.57 -12.54 14.70
CA GLU A 99 -23.57 -13.15 15.57
C GLU A 99 -23.11 -13.17 17.03
N SER A 100 -23.78 -12.38 17.88
CA SER A 100 -23.35 -12.15 19.28
C SER A 100 -23.55 -13.38 20.17
N SER A 101 -24.40 -14.32 19.79
CA SER A 101 -24.56 -15.62 20.47
C SER A 101 -23.26 -16.44 20.50
N ALA A 102 -22.33 -16.19 19.58
CA ALA A 102 -21.01 -16.82 19.57
C ALA A 102 -19.99 -16.14 20.51
N ALA A 103 -20.35 -15.03 21.16
CA ALA A 103 -19.55 -14.35 22.17
C ALA A 103 -20.46 -13.68 23.24
N PRO A 104 -21.22 -14.47 24.01
CA PRO A 104 -22.31 -13.96 24.87
C PRO A 104 -21.83 -13.07 26.02
N ASP A 105 -20.60 -13.27 26.50
CA ASP A 105 -20.02 -12.50 27.62
C ASP A 105 -19.44 -11.14 27.19
N HIS A 106 -19.63 -10.76 25.94
CA HIS A 106 -19.11 -9.52 25.38
C HIS A 106 -20.24 -8.58 24.97
N ARG A 107 -19.94 -7.28 24.92
CA ARG A 107 -20.86 -6.24 24.43
C ARG A 107 -21.38 -6.52 23.01
N GLY A 108 -20.62 -7.28 22.23
CA GLY A 108 -20.95 -7.73 20.90
C GLY A 108 -19.74 -8.40 20.26
N TYR A 109 -19.96 -9.03 19.11
CA TYR A 109 -18.92 -9.74 18.37
C TYR A 109 -18.63 -9.04 17.05
N LEU A 110 -17.36 -8.72 16.79
CA LEU A 110 -16.94 -7.98 15.60
C LEU A 110 -15.81 -8.72 14.86
N TYR A 111 -15.75 -8.50 13.55
CA TYR A 111 -14.58 -8.78 12.72
C TYR A 111 -14.02 -7.46 12.19
N VAL A 112 -12.72 -7.28 12.32
CA VAL A 112 -11.98 -6.14 11.75
C VAL A 112 -11.06 -6.66 10.66
N GLY A 113 -10.96 -5.93 9.56
CA GLY A 113 -10.02 -6.24 8.49
C GLY A 113 -9.56 -5.00 7.75
N GLN A 114 -8.48 -5.15 6.97
CA GLN A 114 -8.08 -4.17 5.96
C GLN A 114 -8.34 -4.65 4.52
N THR A 115 -8.41 -3.71 3.58
CA THR A 115 -8.55 -4.01 2.16
C THR A 115 -7.93 -2.94 1.28
N ALA A 116 -7.43 -3.34 0.11
CA ALA A 116 -6.96 -2.44 -0.96
C ALA A 116 -8.01 -2.19 -2.06
N ILE A 117 -9.17 -2.85 -1.95
CA ILE A 117 -10.38 -2.58 -2.76
C ILE A 117 -11.41 -1.88 -1.89
N ASP A 118 -12.50 -1.43 -2.49
CA ASP A 118 -13.63 -0.82 -1.76
C ASP A 118 -14.07 -1.68 -0.54
N PRO A 119 -14.19 -1.08 0.67
CA PRO A 119 -14.65 -1.76 1.86
C PRO A 119 -15.99 -2.47 1.73
N ALA A 120 -16.99 -1.87 1.07
CA ALA A 120 -18.29 -2.51 0.88
C ALA A 120 -18.16 -3.75 -0.01
N LEU A 121 -17.38 -3.66 -1.08
CA LEU A 121 -17.09 -4.81 -1.94
C LEU A 121 -16.35 -5.93 -1.18
N ARG A 122 -15.38 -5.60 -0.33
CA ARG A 122 -14.70 -6.60 0.51
C ARG A 122 -15.65 -7.26 1.51
N VAL A 123 -16.51 -6.48 2.15
CA VAL A 123 -17.53 -6.99 3.08
C VAL A 123 -18.50 -7.92 2.37
N GLU A 124 -18.89 -7.57 1.15
CA GLU A 124 -19.75 -8.41 0.30
C GLU A 124 -19.08 -9.73 -0.08
N GLN A 125 -17.76 -9.74 -0.30
CA GLN A 125 -17.00 -10.98 -0.51
C GLN A 125 -17.06 -11.90 0.71
N HIS A 126 -17.05 -11.35 1.94
CA HIS A 126 -17.27 -12.15 3.15
C HIS A 126 -18.70 -12.64 3.24
N ARG A 127 -19.70 -11.79 2.98
CA ARG A 127 -21.11 -12.17 3.06
C ARG A 127 -21.46 -13.33 2.13
N THR A 128 -20.97 -13.27 0.89
CA THR A 128 -21.28 -14.26 -0.17
C THR A 128 -20.37 -15.48 -0.15
N GLY A 129 -19.34 -15.51 0.69
CA GLY A 129 -18.37 -16.60 0.71
C GLY A 129 -17.52 -16.67 -0.56
N HIS A 130 -17.13 -15.51 -1.11
CA HIS A 130 -16.48 -15.40 -2.41
C HIS A 130 -15.20 -16.25 -2.53
N TRP A 131 -14.99 -16.82 -3.73
CA TRP A 131 -13.84 -17.64 -4.09
C TRP A 131 -13.03 -16.97 -5.19
N LEU A 132 -11.70 -16.96 -5.02
CA LEU A 132 -10.78 -16.44 -6.02
C LEU A 132 -9.73 -17.50 -6.34
N ARG A 133 -9.65 -17.90 -7.61
CA ARG A 133 -8.66 -18.89 -8.11
C ARG A 133 -8.64 -20.19 -7.28
N GLY A 134 -9.82 -20.72 -6.95
CA GLY A 134 -9.97 -21.95 -6.18
C GLY A 134 -9.65 -21.84 -4.69
N LYS A 135 -9.44 -20.62 -4.16
CA LYS A 135 -9.23 -20.38 -2.72
C LYS A 135 -10.30 -19.46 -2.15
N PRO A 136 -10.71 -19.65 -0.88
CA PRO A 136 -11.59 -18.71 -0.21
C PRO A 136 -10.94 -17.31 -0.17
N ALA A 137 -11.64 -16.31 -0.67
CA ALA A 137 -11.24 -14.90 -0.62
C ALA A 137 -11.90 -14.15 0.55
N HIS A 138 -12.32 -14.90 1.58
CA HIS A 138 -13.03 -14.42 2.75
C HIS A 138 -12.54 -15.12 4.02
N SER A 139 -12.85 -14.53 5.17
CA SER A 139 -12.67 -15.13 6.49
C SER A 139 -13.85 -16.05 6.76
N ARG A 140 -13.57 -17.31 7.11
CA ARG A 140 -14.61 -18.30 7.43
C ARG A 140 -15.51 -17.83 8.57
N THR A 141 -14.94 -17.21 9.60
CA THR A 141 -15.71 -16.67 10.74
C THR A 141 -16.59 -15.52 10.31
N ALA A 142 -16.03 -14.56 9.55
CA ALA A 142 -16.78 -13.40 9.08
C ALA A 142 -17.91 -13.79 8.12
N HIS A 143 -17.71 -14.83 7.30
CA HIS A 143 -18.75 -15.36 6.43
C HIS A 143 -19.83 -16.11 7.22
N ARG A 144 -19.44 -17.07 8.07
CA ARG A 144 -20.38 -17.93 8.80
C ARG A 144 -21.25 -17.18 9.80
N LEU A 145 -20.69 -16.15 10.44
CA LEU A 145 -21.37 -15.39 11.50
C LEU A 145 -21.77 -13.99 11.04
N PHE A 146 -21.84 -13.74 9.74
CA PHE A 146 -22.11 -12.41 9.19
C PHE A 146 -23.47 -11.88 9.64
N VAL A 147 -23.51 -10.69 10.25
CA VAL A 147 -24.76 -9.94 10.49
C VAL A 147 -24.86 -8.76 9.52
N ARG A 148 -23.93 -7.78 9.63
CA ARG A 148 -23.93 -6.57 8.79
C ARG A 148 -22.60 -5.84 8.83
N ARG A 149 -22.38 -4.89 7.90
CA ARG A 149 -21.29 -3.90 8.00
C ARG A 149 -21.57 -2.88 9.11
N ARG A 150 -20.52 -2.36 9.75
CA ARG A 150 -20.57 -1.26 10.73
C ARG A 150 -19.70 -0.07 10.33
N PRO A 151 -20.10 0.71 9.29
CA PRO A 151 -19.35 1.89 8.86
C PRO A 151 -19.18 2.94 9.97
N ASP A 152 -20.10 3.00 10.93
CA ASP A 152 -20.06 3.87 12.10
C ASP A 152 -18.87 3.57 13.04
N MET A 153 -18.26 2.38 12.91
CA MET A 153 -17.11 1.96 13.70
C MET A 153 -15.80 1.98 12.90
N GLU A 154 -15.86 2.39 11.62
CA GLU A 154 -14.72 2.42 10.70
C GLU A 154 -14.02 3.77 10.73
N PRO A 155 -12.67 3.82 10.74
CA PRO A 155 -11.94 5.06 10.50
C PRO A 155 -12.15 5.56 9.06
N THR A 156 -12.29 6.88 8.90
CA THR A 156 -12.40 7.52 7.57
C THR A 156 -11.06 7.67 6.84
N ARG A 157 -9.94 7.61 7.57
CA ARG A 157 -8.59 7.70 7.00
C ARG A 157 -8.22 6.46 6.18
N VAL A 158 -7.44 6.68 5.13
CA VAL A 158 -6.75 5.62 4.37
C VAL A 158 -5.31 5.43 4.88
N TYR A 159 -4.69 4.34 4.46
CA TYR A 159 -3.32 3.95 4.79
C TYR A 159 -2.53 3.69 3.51
N PHE A 160 -1.27 4.11 3.47
CA PHE A 160 -0.49 4.09 2.22
C PHE A 160 0.36 2.85 2.04
N SER A 161 0.39 1.97 3.04
CA SER A 161 1.01 0.66 2.90
C SER A 161 0.18 -0.41 3.60
N ARG A 162 0.33 -1.64 3.14
CA ARG A 162 -0.30 -2.81 3.77
C ARG A 162 0.11 -2.95 5.24
N GLU A 163 1.37 -2.65 5.53
CA GLU A 163 1.95 -2.71 6.86
C GLU A 163 1.34 -1.65 7.79
N GLU A 164 1.21 -0.42 7.31
CA GLU A 164 0.54 0.65 8.06
C GLU A 164 -0.93 0.29 8.31
N GLY A 165 -1.62 -0.27 7.31
CA GLY A 165 -2.97 -0.79 7.42
C GLY A 165 -3.10 -1.90 8.47
N MET A 166 -2.18 -2.89 8.49
CA MET A 166 -2.15 -3.95 9.53
C MET A 166 -1.99 -3.38 10.93
N ARG A 167 -1.07 -2.43 11.13
CA ARG A 167 -0.88 -1.80 12.45
C ARG A 167 -2.12 -1.03 12.87
N ALA A 168 -2.81 -0.40 11.92
CA ALA A 168 -4.05 0.31 12.20
C ALA A 168 -5.21 -0.64 12.51
N GLU A 169 -5.27 -1.79 11.82
CA GLU A 169 -6.20 -2.87 12.08
C GLU A 169 -6.06 -3.38 13.53
N SER A 170 -4.83 -3.70 13.95
CA SER A 170 -4.53 -4.12 15.32
C SER A 170 -4.83 -3.04 16.37
N ARG A 171 -4.56 -1.76 16.08
CA ARG A 171 -4.97 -0.63 16.96
C ARG A 171 -6.49 -0.52 17.08
N LEU A 172 -7.22 -0.68 15.98
CA LEU A 172 -8.68 -0.63 15.98
C LEU A 172 -9.24 -1.78 16.80
N ARG A 173 -8.73 -3.01 16.60
CA ARG A 173 -9.06 -4.17 17.42
C ARG A 173 -8.91 -3.89 18.92
N ARG A 174 -7.73 -3.47 19.38
CA ARG A 174 -7.49 -3.20 20.81
C ARG A 174 -8.45 -2.15 21.37
N ARG A 175 -8.75 -1.10 20.61
CA ARG A 175 -9.72 -0.07 21.02
C ARG A 175 -11.14 -0.62 21.16
N LEU A 176 -11.54 -1.56 20.31
CA LEU A 176 -12.85 -2.21 20.39
C LEU A 176 -12.90 -3.22 21.53
N GLU A 177 -11.85 -4.00 21.74
CA GLU A 177 -11.71 -4.92 22.88
C GLU A 177 -11.78 -4.16 24.22
N ALA A 178 -11.07 -3.03 24.33
CA ALA A 178 -11.14 -2.15 25.50
C ALA A 178 -12.54 -1.56 25.76
N ARG A 179 -13.42 -1.54 24.75
CA ARG A 179 -14.83 -1.12 24.86
C ARG A 179 -15.79 -2.28 25.16
N GLY A 180 -15.26 -3.48 25.41
CA GLY A 180 -16.00 -4.67 25.81
C GLY A 180 -16.40 -5.60 24.65
N TYR A 181 -15.98 -5.34 23.41
CA TYR A 181 -16.30 -6.20 22.27
C TYR A 181 -15.36 -7.41 22.20
N ARG A 182 -15.86 -8.55 21.72
CA ARG A 182 -15.02 -9.61 21.18
C ARG A 182 -14.65 -9.24 19.74
N VAL A 183 -13.38 -9.39 19.36
CA VAL A 183 -12.91 -9.01 18.03
C VAL A 183 -12.08 -10.12 17.38
N GLU A 184 -12.43 -10.45 16.13
CA GLU A 184 -11.61 -11.26 15.21
C GLU A 184 -10.89 -10.38 14.18
N GLY A 185 -9.79 -10.91 13.61
CA GLY A 185 -8.91 -10.17 12.70
C GLY A 185 -7.90 -9.27 13.42
N GLY A 186 -7.06 -8.57 12.68
CA GLY A 186 -6.07 -7.62 13.20
C GLY A 186 -5.07 -8.20 14.20
N THR A 187 -4.69 -9.47 14.08
CA THR A 187 -3.79 -10.15 15.03
C THR A 187 -2.32 -9.99 14.68
N GLU A 188 -2.01 -9.73 13.41
CA GLU A 188 -0.67 -9.83 12.82
C GLU A 188 0.35 -8.87 13.44
N ARG A 189 -0.11 -7.77 14.04
CA ARG A 189 0.75 -6.73 14.65
C ARG A 189 0.39 -6.45 16.12
N LEU A 190 -0.32 -7.36 16.78
CA LEU A 190 -0.73 -7.16 18.18
C LEU A 190 0.43 -7.07 19.18
N ASN A 191 1.64 -7.52 18.86
CA ASN A 191 2.78 -7.42 19.78
C ASN A 191 3.71 -6.23 19.49
N GLU A 192 3.41 -5.45 18.44
CA GLU A 192 4.29 -4.39 17.92
C GLU A 192 3.71 -2.98 18.16
N ILE A 193 2.64 -2.88 18.95
CA ILE A 193 1.86 -1.66 19.21
C ILE A 193 1.85 -1.37 20.70
#